data_AF-X0ZDU8-F1
#
_entry.id   AF-X0ZDU8-F1
#
_cell.length_a   1.000
_cell.length_b   1.000
_cell.length_c   1.000
_cell.angle_alpha   90.00
_cell.angle_beta   90.00
_cell.angle_gamma   90.00
#
_symmetry.space_group_name_H-M   'P 1'
#
loop_
_entity.id
_entity.type
_entity.pdbx_description
1 polymer ?
#
loop_
_entity_poly.entity_id
_entity_poly.type
_entity_poly.pdbx_seq_one_letter_code
_entity_poly.pdbx_strand_id
1 'polypeptide(L)' 'MKNKKFLVYQFNEMFEDFVELILDPDVKSEDLLDDDLILLLVDNQQFKVWLWEGYNTTKRM' A
#
# COMPACT_ATOMS: atom_id res chain seq x y z
N MET A 1 -8.27 -3.79 -20.21
CA MET A 1 -8.57 -2.89 -19.07
C MET A 1 -7.35 -2.00 -18.87
N LYS A 2 -7.50 -0.68 -18.77
CA LYS A 2 -6.34 0.22 -18.60
C LYS A 2 -5.67 -0.11 -17.26
N ASN A 3 -4.38 -0.43 -17.26
CA ASN A 3 -3.59 -0.59 -16.03
C ASN A 3 -3.68 0.72 -15.24
N LYS A 4 -4.51 0.74 -14.18
CA LYS A 4 -4.55 1.86 -13.25
C LYS A 4 -3.22 1.83 -12.49
N LYS A 5 -2.41 2.87 -12.66
CA LYS A 5 -1.22 3.09 -11.85
C LYS A 5 -1.66 3.78 -10.57
N PHE A 6 -1.74 3.01 -9.48
CA PHE A 6 -1.82 3.55 -8.14
C PHE A 6 -0.39 3.83 -7.65
N LEU A 7 -0.21 4.89 -6.86
CA LEU A 7 0.98 4.99 -6.02
C LEU A 7 0.72 4.17 -4.77
N VAL A 8 1.71 3.40 -4.34
CA VAL A 8 1.62 2.54 -3.16
C VAL A 8 2.69 2.96 -2.19
N TYR A 9 2.31 3.20 -0.95
CA TYR A 9 3.23 3.48 0.14
C TYR A 9 3.08 2.41 1.21
N GLN A 10 4.18 2.05 1.86
CA GLN A 10 4.20 1.16 3.00
C GLN A 10 4.54 1.95 4.26
N PHE A 11 3.81 1.68 5.34
CA PHE A 11 4.16 2.21 6.65
C PHE A 11 5.48 1.62 7.13
N ASN A 12 6.40 2.49 7.52
CA ASN A 12 7.68 2.11 8.10
C ASN A 12 7.68 2.44 9.59
N GLU A 13 7.62 1.41 10.43
CA GLU A 13 7.59 1.56 11.89
C GLU A 13 8.82 2.29 12.46
N MET A 14 9.98 2.24 11.80
CA MET A 14 11.19 2.90 12.28
C MET A 14 11.13 4.42 12.16
N PHE A 15 10.47 4.92 11.11
CA PHE A 15 10.34 6.36 10.85
C PHE A 15 8.96 6.91 11.24
N GLU A 16 8.04 6.03 11.65
CA GLU A 16 6.63 6.34 11.91
C GLU A 16 5.96 7.06 10.72
N ASP A 17 6.34 6.68 9.50
CA ASP A 17 5.90 7.37 8.27
C ASP A 17 5.72 6.39 7.10
N PHE A 18 5.01 6.84 6.05
CA PHE A 18 4.77 6.11 4.82
C PHE A 18 5.89 6.35 3.80
N VAL A 19 6.50 5.27 3.32
CA VAL A 19 7.55 5.31 2.29
C VAL A 19 7.01 4.73 0.98
N GLU A 20 7.28 5.41 -0.14
CA GLU A 20 6.82 4.96 -1.46
C GLU A 20 7.47 3.63 -1.84
N LEU A 21 6.65 2.65 -2.23
CA LEU A 21 7.09 1.39 -2.78
C LEU A 21 7.27 1.51 -4.29
N ILE A 22 8.50 1.30 -4.74
CA ILE A 22 8.79 1.17 -6.18
C ILE A 22 8.41 -0.25 -6.60
N LEU A 23 7.23 -0.37 -7.19
CA LEU A 23 6.70 -1.66 -7.65
C LEU A 23 7.23 -2.00 -9.04
N ASP A 24 7.59 -3.27 -9.23
CA ASP A 24 7.83 -3.80 -10.57
C ASP A 24 6.50 -3.76 -11.36
N PRO A 25 6.49 -3.28 -12.61
CA PRO A 25 5.29 -3.24 -13.45
C PRO A 25 4.58 -4.59 -13.63
N ASP A 26 5.24 -5.73 -13.39
CA ASP A 26 4.66 -7.06 -13.50
C ASP A 26 4.01 -7.57 -12.19
N VAL A 27 4.18 -6.87 -11.06
CA VAL A 27 3.57 -7.25 -9.77
C VAL A 27 2.06 -7.01 -9.81
N LYS A 28 1.29 -8.02 -9.42
CA LYS A 28 -0.17 -7.89 -9.30
C LYS A 28 -0.53 -7.22 -7.98
N SER A 29 -1.62 -6.46 -7.99
CA SER A 29 -2.11 -5.78 -6.79
C SER A 29 -2.49 -6.74 -5.66
N GLU A 30 -2.91 -7.96 -5.99
CA GLU A 30 -3.26 -9.01 -5.02
C GLU A 30 -2.03 -9.47 -4.24
N ASP A 31 -0.86 -9.51 -4.89
CA ASP A 31 0.40 -9.94 -4.27
C ASP A 31 0.97 -8.88 -3.31
N LEU A 32 0.42 -7.65 -3.31
CA LEU A 32 0.83 -6.57 -2.41
C LEU A 32 0.18 -6.66 -1.03
N LEU A 33 -0.99 -7.29 -0.92
CA LEU A 33 -1.79 -7.30 0.30
C LEU A 33 -1.29 -8.37 1.28
N ASP A 34 -0.19 -8.08 1.98
CA ASP A 34 0.47 -8.97 2.94
C ASP A 34 0.03 -8.67 4.38
N ASP A 35 -0.49 -9.68 5.10
CA ASP A 35 -1.11 -9.54 6.43
C ASP A 35 -0.25 -8.84 7.50
N ASP A 36 1.06 -8.70 7.29
CA ASP A 36 1.99 -8.03 8.20
C ASP A 36 2.26 -6.55 7.83
N LEU A 37 1.63 -6.02 6.77
CA LEU A 37 1.88 -4.67 6.26
C LEU A 37 0.73 -3.70 6.51
N ILE A 38 1.06 -2.41 6.60
CA ILE A 38 0.10 -1.31 6.46
C ILE A 38 0.46 -0.57 5.18
N LEU A 39 -0.51 -0.46 4.26
CA LEU A 39 -0.32 0.14 2.95
C LEU A 39 -1.26 1.31 2.72
N LEU A 40 -0.75 2.37 2.09
CA LEU A 40 -1.53 3.49 1.59
C LEU A 40 -1.55 3.44 0.06
N LEU A 41 -2.74 3.26 -0.52
CA LEU A 41 -2.94 3.26 -1.97
C LEU A 41 -3.54 4.59 -2.40
N VAL A 42 -2.89 5.28 -3.35
CA VAL A 42 -3.30 6.59 -3.83
C VAL A 42 -3.63 6.55 -5.32
N ASP A 43 -4.89 6.85 -5.67
CA ASP A 43 -5.35 7.11 -7.04
C ASP A 43 -5.42 8.62 -7.27
N ASN A 44 -4.34 9.18 -7.81
CA ASN A 44 -4.26 10.60 -8.15
C ASN A 44 -5.24 11.03 -9.26
N GLN A 45 -5.75 10.10 -10.07
CA GLN A 45 -6.69 10.44 -11.14
C GLN A 45 -8.10 10.63 -10.60
N GLN A 46 -8.45 9.89 -9.54
CA GLN A 46 -9.78 9.93 -8.93
C GLN A 46 -9.80 10.65 -7.59
N PHE A 47 -8.65 11.16 -7.12
CA PHE A 47 -8.47 11.78 -5.80
C PHE A 47 -8.99 10.88 -4.68
N LYS A 48 -8.65 9.59 -4.77
CA LYS A 48 -9.03 8.58 -3.77
C LYS A 48 -7.80 8.03 -3.09
N VAL A 49 -7.95 7.79 -1.79
CA VAL A 49 -6.94 7.18 -0.95
C VAL A 49 -7.60 6.03 -0.21
N TRP A 50 -6.91 4.89 -0.18
CA TRP A 50 -7.29 3.74 0.63
C TRP A 50 -6.16 3.41 1.59
N LEU A 51 -6.52 3.12 2.83
CA LEU A 51 -5.63 2.51 3.81
C LEU A 51 -5.98 1.03 3.87
N TRP A 52 -4.96 0.20 3.74
CA TRP A 52 -5.07 -1.24 3.94
C TRP A 52 -4.22 -1.62 5.14
N GLU A 53 -4.84 -2.28 6.12
CA GLU A 53 -4.19 -2.78 7.33
C GLU A 53 -4.25 -4.30 7.29
N GLY A 54 -3.08 -4.92 7.23
CA GLY A 54 -2.95 -6.37 7.30
C GLY A 54 -3.40 -6.89 8.65
N TYR A 55 -3.98 -8.09 8.67
CA TYR A 55 -4.63 -8.67 9.86
C TYR A 55 -3.72 -8.71 11.10
N ASN A 56 -2.41 -8.89 10.92
CA ASN A 56 -1.47 -9.00 12.03
C ASN A 56 -0.99 -7.65 12.58
N THR A 57 -1.25 -6.55 11.87
CA THR A 57 -0.79 -5.21 12.25
C THR A 57 -1.62 -4.62 13.40
N THR A 58 -2.90 -4.98 13.51
CA THR A 58 -3.83 -4.48 14.55
C THR A 58 -3.46 -4.90 15.98
N LYS A 59 -2.64 -5.94 16.16
CA LYS A 59 -2.17 -6.38 17.49
C LYS A 59 -1.05 -5.50 18.07
N ARG A 60 -0.53 -4.55 17.30
CA ARG A 60 0.59 -3.68 17.70
C ARG A 60 0.16 -2.27 18.14
N MET A 61 -1.14 -1.93 18.09
CA MET A 61 -1.70 -0.69 18.63
C MET A 61 -2.23 -0.87 20.06
#